data_AF-A9BDT8-F1
#
_entry.id   AF-A9BDT8-F1
#
_cell.length_a   1.000
_cell.length_b   1.000
_cell.length_c   1.000
_cell.angle_alpha   90.00
_cell.angle_beta   90.00
_cell.angle_gamma   90.00
#
_symmetry.space_group_name_H-M   'P 1'
#
loop_
_entity.id
_entity.type
_entity.pdbx_description
1 polymer ?
#
loop_
_entity_poly.entity_id
_entity_poly.type
_entity_poly.pdbx_seq_one_letter_code
_entity_poly.pdbx_strand_id
1 'polypeptide(L)'
;MFHLAFFKWTEGQVPLELSINNLCASFLELSSINKPFRKRRRRNQAHADLSKNSFRRINEINFIRRLQRAVRWLLPGLVVKRWMFTSGIGLIIALLGAAIWADLNPIYWAVERLFWFLEGITTFLPRSFTGPIVFLIGIGLLLWGQSRSFDSIQKAVAPDKDAVLVDALMVKSKLNRGPNIVAIGGGTGLASLLQGLKRYSSRITAIVTVADDGGSSGILRRELGVQPPGDIRNCLAALSNEEPLLTRLFQYRFSSGTGLAGHSFGNLFLSALTSITGNIDTAITASSRILSVQGQVVPATNADVCLWAELENGEVVEGESSIGRASSPIVRIGCYPEKPPAISRALDAIENAELILLGPGSLYTSLLPNLLVPEIVAAIQKSKAPKLYICNLMTQPGETDGLDVAGHIRAIEAQLASLGITNRIFNEILVQEALAPSPLIEYYRSRGAEPVKCDRNSLLSKGYRVYQASLQGSKATPTLRHDPRSLSLAVMRFYRKYKRKN
;
A
#
# COMPACT_ATOMS: atom_id res chain seq x y z
N MET A 1 -1.83 39.69 44.20
CA MET A 1 -2.18 40.95 44.90
C MET A 1 -3.13 41.71 43.98
N PHE A 2 -4.45 41.47 44.07
CA PHE A 2 -5.43 42.26 44.85
C PHE A 2 -5.41 43.74 44.43
N HIS A 3 -6.41 44.29 43.72
CA HIS A 3 -7.77 44.67 44.19
C HIS A 3 -8.73 44.86 42.97
N LEU A 4 -9.90 44.21 42.91
CA LEU A 4 -11.27 44.68 43.31
C LEU A 4 -11.78 45.91 42.51
N ALA A 5 -12.70 45.79 41.54
CA ALA A 5 -14.14 45.48 41.59
C ALA A 5 -15.02 46.74 41.70
N PHE A 6 -16.04 46.87 40.82
CA PHE A 6 -17.42 47.12 41.28
C PHE A 6 -18.45 46.82 40.18
N PHE A 7 -19.42 46.00 40.59
CA PHE A 7 -20.64 45.57 39.91
C PHE A 7 -21.76 46.53 40.38
N LYS A 8 -22.68 46.98 39.53
CA LYS A 8 -24.07 47.23 39.97
C LYS A 8 -25.06 47.32 38.81
N TRP A 9 -26.06 46.47 38.94
CA TRP A 9 -27.31 46.35 38.21
C TRP A 9 -28.41 47.06 39.04
N THR A 10 -29.40 47.67 38.38
CA THR A 10 -30.87 47.70 38.68
C THR A 10 -31.55 49.01 38.22
N GLU A 11 -32.67 48.84 37.50
CA GLU A 11 -34.00 49.51 37.61
C GLU A 11 -34.05 51.03 37.89
N GLY A 12 -34.85 51.88 37.24
CA GLY A 12 -36.19 51.78 36.66
C GLY A 12 -36.97 53.07 36.99
N GLN A 13 -38.13 53.30 36.35
CA GLN A 13 -39.10 54.42 36.49
C GLN A 13 -38.83 55.67 35.62
N VAL A 14 -39.82 56.31 34.96
CA VAL A 14 -41.20 56.61 35.37
C VAL A 14 -42.18 56.59 34.16
N PRO A 15 -43.46 56.21 34.36
CA PRO A 15 -44.53 56.20 33.35
C PRO A 15 -45.40 57.47 33.41
N LEU A 16 -46.20 57.74 32.38
CA LEU A 16 -47.41 58.56 32.50
C LEU A 16 -48.59 57.82 31.88
N GLU A 17 -49.59 57.61 32.73
CA GLU A 17 -50.81 56.87 32.48
C GLU A 17 -51.99 57.87 32.44
N LEU A 18 -53.11 57.43 31.83
CA LEU A 18 -54.46 58.02 31.80
C LEU A 18 -54.73 59.16 30.80
N SER A 19 -55.84 59.18 30.06
CA SER A 19 -57.00 58.27 30.05
C SER A 19 -57.98 58.64 28.93
N ILE A 20 -58.48 57.60 28.25
CA ILE A 20 -59.87 57.34 27.86
C ILE A 20 -60.64 58.47 27.14
N ASN A 21 -60.92 58.25 25.86
CA ASN A 21 -62.26 58.14 25.29
C ASN A 21 -62.14 58.03 23.76
N ASN A 22 -62.38 56.86 23.18
CA ASN A 22 -63.69 56.38 22.74
C ASN A 22 -64.01 56.81 21.30
N LEU A 23 -64.52 55.80 20.57
CA LEU A 23 -65.45 55.91 19.45
C LEU A 23 -64.90 56.27 18.05
N CYS A 24 -65.13 55.29 17.17
CA CYS A 24 -65.32 55.41 15.71
C CYS A 24 -64.08 55.44 14.81
N ALA A 25 -63.51 54.26 14.51
CA ALA A 25 -63.20 53.84 13.13
C ALA A 25 -62.52 52.46 13.06
N SER A 26 -63.17 51.39 13.54
CA SER A 26 -62.74 50.01 13.24
C SER A 26 -63.97 49.12 13.05
N PHE A 27 -64.79 49.46 12.05
CA PHE A 27 -65.93 48.66 11.63
C PHE A 27 -65.81 48.46 10.12
N LEU A 28 -65.00 47.49 9.68
CA LEU A 28 -65.04 46.84 8.37
C LEU A 28 -63.95 45.75 8.27
N GLU A 29 -63.99 44.72 9.12
CA GLU A 29 -63.26 43.46 8.84
C GLU A 29 -63.77 42.28 9.71
N LEU A 30 -65.04 41.91 9.56
CA LEU A 30 -65.62 40.73 10.22
C LEU A 30 -66.39 39.83 9.22
N SER A 31 -65.65 39.21 8.29
CA SER A 31 -66.17 38.08 7.50
C SER A 31 -65.09 37.10 7.01
N SER A 32 -64.32 36.44 7.90
CA SER A 32 -63.56 35.24 7.48
C SER A 32 -63.13 34.23 8.57
N ILE A 33 -63.66 34.31 9.80
CA ILE A 33 -63.28 33.40 10.89
C ILE A 33 -64.10 32.09 10.80
N ASN A 34 -63.74 31.19 9.88
CA ASN A 34 -64.05 29.75 10.05
C ASN A 34 -63.18 28.75 9.23
N LYS A 35 -61.98 29.16 8.78
CA LYS A 35 -61.07 28.28 8.00
C LYS A 35 -59.81 27.71 8.69
N PRO A 36 -59.46 27.93 9.99
CA PRO A 36 -58.16 27.45 10.48
C PRO A 36 -58.15 26.09 11.22
N PHE A 37 -59.29 25.42 11.50
CA PHE A 37 -59.26 24.17 12.29
C PHE A 37 -59.16 22.86 11.47
N ARG A 38 -59.64 22.83 10.21
CA ARG A 38 -59.59 21.60 9.37
C ARG A 38 -58.22 21.39 8.67
N LYS A 39 -57.45 22.45 8.45
CA LYS A 39 -56.14 22.39 7.76
C LYS A 39 -54.99 21.91 8.67
N ARG A 40 -55.07 22.16 9.98
CA ARG A 40 -54.02 21.76 10.95
C ARG A 40 -53.99 20.25 11.21
N ARG A 41 -55.15 19.58 11.25
CA ARG A 41 -55.25 18.13 11.50
C ARG A 41 -54.73 17.29 10.31
N ARG A 42 -55.03 17.69 9.06
CA ARG A 42 -54.52 17.01 7.85
C ARG A 42 -53.00 17.21 7.63
N ARG A 43 -52.44 18.37 8.00
CA ARG A 43 -50.98 18.62 7.90
C ARG A 43 -50.17 17.79 8.91
N ASN A 44 -50.68 17.60 10.12
CA ASN A 44 -50.00 16.77 11.13
C ASN A 44 -50.07 15.27 10.80
N GLN A 45 -51.16 14.80 10.17
CA GLN A 45 -51.27 13.41 9.69
C GLN A 45 -50.34 13.15 8.49
N ALA A 46 -50.28 14.07 7.52
CA ALA A 46 -49.38 13.95 6.37
C ALA A 46 -47.88 14.00 6.77
N HIS A 47 -47.50 14.83 7.75
CA HIS A 47 -46.13 14.83 8.29
C HIS A 47 -45.79 13.56 9.08
N ALA A 48 -46.76 12.98 9.79
CA ALA A 48 -46.56 11.71 10.49
C ALA A 48 -46.40 10.51 9.53
N ASP A 49 -47.15 10.49 8.42
CA ASP A 49 -47.05 9.43 7.39
C ASP A 49 -45.80 9.57 6.52
N LEU A 50 -45.35 10.80 6.20
CA LEU A 50 -44.09 11.04 5.51
C LEU A 50 -42.87 10.68 6.38
N SER A 51 -42.95 10.90 7.70
CA SER A 51 -41.94 10.47 8.68
C SER A 51 -41.90 8.94 8.83
N LYS A 52 -43.05 8.26 8.88
CA LYS A 52 -43.11 6.78 8.94
C LYS A 52 -42.54 6.12 7.68
N ASN A 53 -42.84 6.65 6.50
CA ASN A 53 -42.35 6.10 5.24
C ASN A 53 -40.85 6.35 5.00
N SER A 54 -40.32 7.48 5.48
CA SER A 54 -38.87 7.73 5.44
C SER A 54 -38.12 6.84 6.44
N PHE A 55 -38.66 6.62 7.65
CA PHE A 55 -38.08 5.71 8.64
C PHE A 55 -38.09 4.25 8.17
N ARG A 56 -39.18 3.79 7.53
CA ARG A 56 -39.26 2.45 6.92
C ARG A 56 -38.22 2.27 5.80
N ARG A 57 -38.08 3.24 4.89
CA ARG A 57 -37.06 3.19 3.82
C ARG A 57 -35.64 3.18 4.36
N ILE A 58 -35.34 3.97 5.40
CA ILE A 58 -34.01 3.99 6.02
C ILE A 58 -33.70 2.65 6.69
N ASN A 59 -34.68 2.03 7.36
CA ASN A 59 -34.50 0.71 7.99
C ASN A 59 -34.36 -0.43 6.96
N GLU A 60 -35.11 -0.41 5.85
CA GLU A 60 -34.95 -1.39 4.77
C GLU A 60 -33.58 -1.28 4.09
N ILE A 61 -33.10 -0.06 3.81
CA ILE A 61 -31.76 0.16 3.23
C ILE A 61 -30.66 -0.31 4.21
N ASN A 62 -30.82 -0.06 5.50
CA ASN A 62 -29.87 -0.52 6.53
C ASN A 62 -29.89 -2.05 6.69
N PHE A 63 -31.06 -2.68 6.62
CA PHE A 63 -31.20 -4.14 6.67
C PHE A 63 -30.56 -4.81 5.44
N ILE A 64 -30.82 -4.30 4.24
CA ILE A 64 -30.23 -4.82 2.99
C ILE A 64 -28.70 -4.66 3.02
N ARG A 65 -28.17 -3.53 3.51
CA ARG A 65 -26.72 -3.35 3.70
C ARG A 65 -26.14 -4.31 4.72
N ARG A 66 -26.84 -4.58 5.83
CA ARG A 66 -26.42 -5.57 6.85
C ARG A 66 -26.40 -6.99 6.28
N LEU A 67 -27.42 -7.37 5.50
CA LEU A 67 -27.48 -8.66 4.82
C LEU A 67 -26.36 -8.80 3.78
N GLN A 68 -26.11 -7.77 2.97
CA GLN A 68 -25.00 -7.73 2.02
C GLN A 68 -23.63 -7.81 2.73
N ARG A 69 -23.47 -7.21 3.91
CA ARG A 69 -22.25 -7.31 4.73
C ARG A 69 -22.06 -8.73 5.27
N ALA A 70 -23.11 -9.37 5.78
CA ALA A 70 -23.06 -10.77 6.24
C ALA A 70 -22.73 -11.74 5.09
N VAL A 71 -23.30 -11.52 3.90
CA VAL A 71 -23.01 -12.32 2.70
C VAL A 71 -21.57 -12.11 2.18
N ARG A 72 -20.92 -10.97 2.44
CA ARG A 72 -19.50 -10.76 2.08
C ARG A 72 -18.54 -11.68 2.84
N TRP A 73 -18.87 -12.05 4.08
CA TRP A 73 -18.14 -13.08 4.82
C TRP A 73 -18.27 -14.47 4.17
N LEU A 74 -19.32 -14.66 3.37
CA LEU A 74 -19.58 -15.85 2.57
C LEU A 74 -19.07 -15.75 1.12
N LEU A 75 -18.19 -14.81 0.77
CA LEU A 75 -17.55 -14.77 -0.54
C LEU A 75 -16.41 -15.82 -0.65
N PRO A 76 -16.17 -16.41 -1.82
CA PRO A 76 -15.12 -17.41 -2.02
C PRO A 76 -13.72 -16.80 -1.84
N GLY A 77 -12.91 -17.36 -0.94
CA GLY A 77 -11.50 -16.97 -0.75
C GLY A 77 -11.07 -16.67 0.70
N LEU A 78 -12.01 -16.56 1.64
CA LEU A 78 -11.74 -16.40 3.07
C LEU A 78 -11.76 -17.77 3.78
N VAL A 79 -10.74 -18.06 4.59
CA VAL A 79 -10.55 -19.33 5.31
C VAL A 79 -11.63 -19.57 6.37
N VAL A 80 -12.30 -18.49 6.81
CA VAL A 80 -13.34 -18.47 7.85
C VAL A 80 -14.50 -19.44 7.55
N LYS A 81 -14.85 -19.65 6.26
CA LYS A 81 -15.94 -20.55 5.87
C LYS A 81 -15.73 -22.00 6.34
N ARG A 82 -14.52 -22.53 6.20
CA ARG A 82 -14.21 -23.93 6.53
C ARG A 82 -14.34 -24.13 8.04
N TRP A 83 -13.81 -23.20 8.81
CA TRP A 83 -13.81 -23.28 10.27
C TRP A 83 -15.18 -22.97 10.89
N MET A 84 -15.97 -22.05 10.33
CA MET A 84 -17.34 -21.84 10.79
C MET A 84 -18.21 -23.08 10.60
N PHE A 85 -18.03 -23.80 9.48
CA PHE A 85 -18.76 -25.04 9.23
C PHE A 85 -18.34 -26.15 10.20
N THR A 86 -17.03 -26.33 10.43
CA THR A 86 -16.54 -27.33 11.40
C THR A 86 -16.92 -26.99 12.84
N SER A 87 -16.90 -25.71 13.23
CA SER A 87 -17.36 -25.28 14.56
C SER A 87 -18.87 -25.45 14.73
N GLY A 88 -19.66 -25.21 13.69
CA GLY A 88 -21.10 -25.47 13.71
C GLY A 88 -21.41 -26.96 13.87
N ILE A 89 -20.74 -27.83 13.12
CA ILE A 89 -20.85 -29.29 13.27
C ILE A 89 -20.39 -29.73 14.67
N GLY A 90 -19.26 -29.21 15.15
CA GLY A 90 -18.73 -29.53 16.47
C GLY A 90 -19.69 -29.14 17.59
N LEU A 91 -20.36 -27.98 17.49
CA LEU A 91 -21.38 -27.57 18.44
C LEU A 91 -22.60 -28.50 18.43
N ILE A 92 -23.07 -28.90 17.25
CA ILE A 92 -24.19 -29.84 17.11
C ILE A 92 -23.83 -31.18 17.76
N ILE A 93 -22.64 -31.72 17.48
CA ILE A 93 -22.16 -32.99 18.05
C ILE A 93 -22.01 -32.86 19.58
N ALA A 94 -21.46 -31.76 20.08
CA ALA A 94 -21.32 -31.53 21.51
C ALA A 94 -22.67 -31.42 22.24
N LEU A 95 -23.64 -30.71 21.65
CA LEU A 95 -25.00 -30.62 22.18
C LEU A 95 -25.71 -31.98 22.16
N LEU A 96 -25.52 -32.75 21.09
CA LEU A 96 -26.10 -34.08 20.96
C LEU A 96 -25.47 -35.06 21.96
N GLY A 97 -24.15 -34.99 22.16
CA GLY A 97 -23.43 -35.75 23.18
C GLY A 97 -23.83 -35.36 24.61
N ALA A 98 -24.00 -34.07 24.89
CA ALA A 98 -24.50 -33.59 26.18
C ALA A 98 -25.95 -34.02 26.44
N ALA A 99 -26.80 -34.02 25.40
CA ALA A 99 -28.18 -34.48 25.50
C ALA A 99 -28.27 -35.99 25.79
N ILE A 100 -27.40 -36.79 25.16
CA ILE A 100 -27.27 -38.23 25.44
C ILE A 100 -26.72 -38.46 26.85
N TRP A 101 -25.70 -37.72 27.26
CA TRP A 101 -25.10 -37.84 28.59
C TRP A 101 -26.06 -37.48 29.73
N ALA A 102 -26.91 -36.47 29.50
CA ALA A 102 -27.93 -36.06 30.46
C ALA A 102 -29.22 -36.90 30.39
N ASP A 103 -29.24 -37.96 29.58
CA ASP A 103 -30.36 -38.89 29.40
C ASP A 103 -31.69 -38.18 29.08
N LEU A 104 -31.62 -37.03 28.37
CA LEU A 104 -32.72 -36.12 28.05
C LEU A 104 -33.55 -35.59 29.26
N ASN A 105 -33.23 -35.94 30.51
CA ASN A 105 -34.00 -35.58 31.70
C ASN A 105 -34.24 -34.07 31.89
N PRO A 106 -33.24 -33.19 31.70
CA PRO A 106 -33.46 -31.74 31.77
C PRO A 106 -34.39 -31.21 30.67
N ILE A 107 -34.40 -31.86 29.50
CA ILE A 107 -35.28 -31.51 28.38
C ILE A 107 -36.71 -31.94 28.72
N TYR A 108 -36.90 -33.14 29.28
CA TYR A 108 -38.23 -33.59 29.74
C TYR A 108 -38.82 -32.66 30.80
N TRP A 109 -38.06 -32.27 31.82
CA TRP A 109 -38.55 -31.31 32.85
C TRP A 109 -38.84 -29.92 32.30
N ALA A 110 -38.05 -29.45 31.33
CA ALA A 110 -38.28 -28.18 30.68
C ALA A 110 -39.54 -28.21 29.80
N VAL A 111 -39.73 -29.31 29.05
CA VAL A 111 -40.91 -29.54 28.20
C VAL A 111 -42.17 -29.67 29.05
N GLU A 112 -42.11 -30.40 30.17
CA GLU A 112 -43.23 -30.55 31.10
C GLU A 112 -43.63 -29.22 31.75
N ARG A 113 -42.66 -28.42 32.23
CA ARG A 113 -42.92 -27.05 32.72
C ARG A 113 -43.48 -26.13 31.64
N LEU A 114 -43.00 -26.26 30.40
CA LEU A 114 -43.48 -25.47 29.28
C LEU A 114 -44.94 -25.82 28.94
N PHE A 115 -45.30 -27.11 28.92
CA PHE A 115 -46.66 -27.55 28.70
C PHE A 115 -47.61 -27.07 29.80
N TRP A 116 -47.20 -27.16 31.07
CA TRP A 116 -47.98 -26.61 32.19
C TRP A 116 -48.22 -25.10 32.07
N PHE A 117 -47.21 -24.34 31.64
CA PHE A 117 -47.32 -22.90 31.40
C PHE A 117 -48.20 -22.56 30.18
N LEU A 118 -48.07 -23.32 29.08
CA LEU A 118 -48.88 -23.15 27.88
C LEU A 118 -50.35 -23.46 28.14
N GLU A 119 -50.66 -24.52 28.90
CA GLU A 119 -52.03 -24.85 29.31
C GLU A 119 -52.66 -23.72 30.11
N GLY A 120 -51.92 -23.13 31.06
CA GLY A 120 -52.37 -21.96 31.84
C GLY A 120 -52.64 -20.70 31.02
N ILE A 121 -52.01 -20.53 29.86
CA ILE A 121 -52.28 -19.41 28.93
C ILE A 121 -53.50 -19.71 28.04
N THR A 122 -53.69 -20.97 27.65
CA THR A 122 -54.80 -21.37 26.77
C THR A 122 -56.17 -21.42 27.44
N THR A 123 -56.25 -21.28 28.77
CA THR A 123 -57.51 -21.15 29.51
C THR A 123 -58.16 -19.76 29.35
N PHE A 124 -57.38 -18.72 29.05
CA PHE A 124 -57.88 -17.35 28.88
C PHE A 124 -58.17 -16.95 27.42
N LEU A 125 -57.43 -17.50 26.44
CA LEU A 125 -57.67 -17.23 25.01
C LEU A 125 -57.59 -18.53 24.17
N PRO A 126 -58.48 -18.74 23.19
CA PRO A 126 -58.46 -19.89 22.27
C PRO A 126 -57.13 -20.05 21.53
N ARG A 127 -56.72 -21.32 21.33
CA ARG A 127 -55.45 -21.73 20.68
C ARG A 127 -55.21 -21.08 19.31
N SER A 128 -56.27 -20.79 18.56
CA SER A 128 -56.23 -20.19 17.22
C SER A 128 -55.69 -18.74 17.21
N PHE A 129 -55.82 -18.01 18.32
CA PHE A 129 -55.37 -16.61 18.44
C PHE A 129 -54.10 -16.46 19.27
N THR A 130 -53.93 -17.27 20.31
CA THR A 130 -52.73 -17.22 21.17
C THR A 130 -51.47 -17.61 20.42
N GLY A 131 -51.52 -18.66 19.59
CA GLY A 131 -50.37 -19.13 18.81
C GLY A 131 -49.75 -18.05 17.91
N PRO A 132 -50.51 -17.43 16.99
CA PRO A 132 -50.01 -16.38 16.11
C PRO A 132 -49.50 -15.14 16.87
N ILE A 133 -50.18 -14.74 17.95
CA ILE A 133 -49.79 -13.55 18.74
C ILE A 133 -48.47 -13.80 19.47
N VAL A 134 -48.33 -14.94 20.15
CA VAL A 134 -47.09 -15.32 20.86
C VAL A 134 -45.95 -15.49 19.86
N PHE A 135 -46.22 -16.06 18.68
CA PHE A 135 -45.23 -16.18 17.62
C PHE A 135 -44.75 -14.82 17.10
N LEU A 136 -45.67 -13.88 16.84
CA LEU A 136 -45.32 -12.52 16.39
C LEU A 136 -44.58 -11.71 17.47
N ILE A 137 -44.99 -11.85 18.74
CA ILE A 137 -44.29 -11.24 19.88
C ILE A 137 -42.89 -11.86 20.04
N GLY A 138 -42.77 -13.18 19.91
CA GLY A 138 -41.50 -13.89 19.97
C GLY A 138 -40.54 -13.47 18.86
N ILE A 139 -41.02 -13.37 17.61
CA ILE A 139 -40.25 -12.82 16.50
C ILE A 139 -39.88 -11.36 16.77
N GLY A 140 -40.80 -10.55 17.27
CA GLY A 140 -40.55 -9.15 17.63
C GLY A 140 -39.47 -8.99 18.69
N LEU A 141 -39.51 -9.79 19.76
CA LEU A 141 -38.51 -9.82 20.82
C LEU A 141 -37.17 -10.37 20.36
N LEU A 142 -37.15 -11.39 19.50
CA LEU A 142 -35.93 -11.90 18.89
C LEU A 142 -35.26 -10.84 18.01
N LEU A 143 -36.04 -10.18 17.14
CA LEU A 143 -35.54 -9.10 16.29
C LEU A 143 -35.07 -7.90 17.11
N TRP A 144 -35.81 -7.54 18.16
CA TRP A 144 -35.47 -6.43 19.04
C TRP A 144 -34.23 -6.72 19.88
N GLY A 145 -34.17 -7.90 20.51
CA GLY A 145 -33.02 -8.37 21.29
C GLY A 145 -31.76 -8.46 20.44
N GLN A 146 -31.84 -9.11 19.26
CA GLN A 146 -30.73 -9.15 18.32
C GLN A 146 -30.30 -7.75 17.90
N SER A 147 -31.24 -6.85 17.56
CA SER A 147 -30.90 -5.49 17.14
C SER A 147 -30.16 -4.68 18.21
N ARG A 148 -30.52 -4.88 19.49
CA ARG A 148 -29.98 -4.11 20.62
C ARG A 148 -28.68 -4.69 21.16
N SER A 149 -28.56 -6.02 21.19
CA SER A 149 -27.32 -6.71 21.53
C SER A 149 -26.23 -6.49 20.48
N PHE A 150 -26.60 -6.44 19.19
CA PHE A 150 -25.64 -6.07 18.14
C PHE A 150 -25.16 -4.63 18.30
N ASP A 151 -26.05 -3.68 18.58
CA ASP A 151 -25.69 -2.27 18.78
C ASP A 151 -24.79 -2.06 20.02
N SER A 152 -24.98 -2.85 21.10
CA SER A 152 -24.16 -2.76 22.31
C SER A 152 -22.76 -3.37 22.13
N ILE A 153 -22.66 -4.49 21.41
CA ILE A 153 -21.36 -5.10 21.06
C ILE A 153 -20.62 -4.24 20.03
N GLN A 154 -21.35 -3.66 19.06
CA GLN A 154 -20.82 -2.78 18.02
C GLN A 154 -20.18 -1.50 18.60
N LYS A 155 -20.76 -0.93 19.66
CA LYS A 155 -20.19 0.25 20.34
C LYS A 155 -18.99 -0.06 21.23
N ALA A 156 -18.88 -1.29 21.72
CA ALA A 156 -17.79 -1.70 22.61
C ALA A 156 -16.54 -2.21 21.86
N VAL A 157 -16.69 -2.75 20.64
CA VAL A 157 -15.60 -3.47 19.95
C VAL A 157 -14.92 -2.65 18.84
N ALA A 158 -15.62 -1.74 18.13
CA ALA A 158 -14.99 -0.73 17.26
C ALA A 158 -16.06 0.18 16.62
N PRO A 159 -15.95 1.52 16.73
CA PRO A 159 -16.78 2.41 15.92
C PRO A 159 -16.32 2.32 14.45
N ASP A 160 -17.21 1.88 13.56
CA ASP A 160 -17.14 2.04 12.09
C ASP A 160 -16.04 1.30 11.27
N LYS A 161 -15.51 0.13 11.69
CA LYS A 161 -14.41 -0.54 10.95
C LYS A 161 -14.69 -1.90 10.28
N ASP A 162 -15.89 -2.47 10.30
CA ASP A 162 -16.09 -3.80 9.68
C ASP A 162 -15.86 -3.81 8.16
N ALA A 163 -16.29 -2.77 7.45
CA ALA A 163 -16.00 -2.64 6.02
C ALA A 163 -14.49 -2.44 5.77
N VAL A 164 -13.85 -1.61 6.59
CA VAL A 164 -12.41 -1.32 6.50
C VAL A 164 -11.57 -2.56 6.78
N LEU A 165 -11.94 -3.37 7.77
CA LEU A 165 -11.20 -4.58 8.14
C LEU A 165 -11.38 -5.68 7.09
N VAL A 166 -12.60 -5.90 6.59
CA VAL A 166 -12.86 -6.86 5.52
C VAL A 166 -12.15 -6.43 4.23
N ASP A 167 -12.21 -5.15 3.87
CA ASP A 167 -11.51 -4.62 2.70
C ASP A 167 -9.99 -4.73 2.88
N ALA A 168 -9.45 -4.46 4.07
CA ALA A 168 -8.02 -4.65 4.38
C ALA A 168 -7.60 -6.12 4.30
N LEU A 169 -8.41 -7.06 4.81
CA LEU A 169 -8.16 -8.49 4.73
C LEU A 169 -8.25 -9.00 3.29
N MET A 170 -9.20 -8.51 2.50
CA MET A 170 -9.32 -8.82 1.07
C MET A 170 -8.14 -8.27 0.27
N VAL A 171 -7.72 -7.03 0.54
CA VAL A 171 -6.52 -6.42 -0.07
C VAL A 171 -5.29 -7.25 0.29
N LYS A 172 -5.10 -7.59 1.56
CA LYS A 172 -3.97 -8.43 2.02
C LYS A 172 -3.96 -9.80 1.35
N SER A 173 -5.12 -10.47 1.29
CA SER A 173 -5.27 -11.77 0.59
C SER A 173 -4.96 -11.66 -0.90
N LYS A 174 -5.43 -10.60 -1.58
CA LYS A 174 -5.14 -10.34 -2.99
C LYS A 174 -3.66 -10.06 -3.24
N LEU A 175 -3.01 -9.27 -2.39
CA LEU A 175 -1.57 -8.98 -2.48
C LEU A 175 -0.73 -10.24 -2.27
N ASN A 176 -1.13 -11.10 -1.33
CA ASN A 176 -0.47 -12.40 -1.09
C ASN A 176 -0.61 -13.37 -2.27
N ARG A 177 -1.62 -13.20 -3.11
CA ARG A 177 -1.80 -13.92 -4.38
C ARG A 177 -1.21 -13.19 -5.60
N GLY A 178 -0.69 -11.98 -5.42
CA GLY A 178 0.02 -11.24 -6.47
C GLY A 178 1.33 -11.93 -6.84
N PRO A 179 1.91 -11.72 -8.02
CA PRO A 179 3.05 -12.51 -8.52
C PRO A 179 4.32 -12.37 -7.67
N ASN A 180 5.18 -13.40 -7.67
CA ASN A 180 6.55 -13.30 -7.17
C ASN A 180 7.38 -12.41 -8.11
N ILE A 181 7.72 -11.20 -7.67
CA ILE A 181 8.48 -10.24 -8.49
C ILE A 181 9.87 -10.04 -7.88
N VAL A 182 10.91 -10.27 -8.68
CA VAL A 182 12.28 -9.88 -8.35
C VAL A 182 12.63 -8.60 -9.10
N ALA A 183 13.10 -7.59 -8.40
CA ALA A 183 13.57 -6.34 -8.98
C ALA A 183 15.04 -6.13 -8.62
N ILE A 184 15.89 -5.99 -9.64
CA ILE A 184 17.34 -5.90 -9.50
C ILE A 184 17.80 -4.51 -9.93
N GLY A 185 18.53 -3.82 -9.07
CA GLY A 185 19.05 -2.49 -9.39
C GLY A 185 19.54 -1.74 -8.15
N GLY A 186 19.29 -0.42 -8.12
CA GLY A 186 19.72 0.45 -7.04
C GLY A 186 19.09 1.83 -7.13
N GLY A 187 19.50 2.71 -6.22
CA GLY A 187 19.14 4.11 -6.19
C GLY A 187 17.64 4.40 -6.02
N THR A 188 17.29 5.63 -6.41
CA THR A 188 15.91 6.14 -6.26
C THR A 188 14.94 5.60 -7.33
N GLY A 189 15.45 5.11 -8.46
CA GLY A 189 14.67 4.49 -9.53
C GLY A 189 14.01 3.19 -9.06
N LEU A 190 14.81 2.28 -8.50
CA LEU A 190 14.31 1.04 -7.93
C LEU A 190 13.33 1.30 -6.78
N ALA A 191 13.63 2.24 -5.88
CA ALA A 191 12.72 2.63 -4.81
C ALA A 191 11.34 3.12 -5.34
N SER A 192 11.33 3.89 -6.43
CA SER A 192 10.10 4.35 -7.07
C SER A 192 9.30 3.19 -7.68
N LEU A 193 9.97 2.23 -8.32
CA LEU A 193 9.35 1.01 -8.82
C LEU A 193 8.70 0.20 -7.69
N LEU A 194 9.45 -0.06 -6.60
CA LEU A 194 8.99 -0.83 -5.45
C LEU A 194 7.78 -0.19 -4.76
N GLN A 195 7.80 1.14 -4.59
CA GLN A 195 6.68 1.90 -4.02
C GLN A 195 5.38 1.75 -4.84
N GLY A 196 5.52 1.57 -6.16
CA GLY A 196 4.40 1.26 -7.05
C GLY A 196 3.95 -0.20 -6.94
N LEU A 197 4.91 -1.13 -7.03
CA LEU A 197 4.67 -2.57 -7.09
C LEU A 197 4.02 -3.14 -5.82
N LYS A 198 4.27 -2.57 -4.64
CA LYS A 198 3.63 -3.02 -3.38
C LYS A 198 2.10 -2.96 -3.38
N ARG A 199 1.51 -2.25 -4.35
CA ARG A 199 0.05 -2.22 -4.57
C ARG A 199 -0.49 -3.46 -5.30
N TYR A 200 0.39 -4.27 -5.88
CA TYR A 200 0.04 -5.40 -6.74
C TYR A 200 0.48 -6.74 -6.18
N SER A 201 1.56 -6.78 -5.39
CA SER A 201 2.05 -8.00 -4.75
C SER A 201 2.69 -7.70 -3.40
N SER A 202 2.58 -8.62 -2.46
CA SER A 202 3.41 -8.67 -1.24
C SER A 202 4.63 -9.57 -1.38
N ARG A 203 4.74 -10.30 -2.50
CA ARG A 203 5.84 -11.21 -2.82
C ARG A 203 6.86 -10.51 -3.73
N ILE A 204 7.45 -9.43 -3.22
CA ILE A 204 8.44 -8.62 -3.95
C ILE A 204 9.80 -8.82 -3.28
N THR A 205 10.83 -9.14 -4.06
CA THR A 205 12.22 -9.15 -3.61
C THR A 205 13.02 -8.11 -4.38
N ALA A 206 13.58 -7.14 -3.67
CA ALA A 206 14.51 -6.16 -4.21
C ALA A 206 15.94 -6.65 -3.98
N ILE A 207 16.69 -6.89 -5.06
CA ILE A 207 18.12 -7.20 -5.01
C ILE A 207 18.89 -5.92 -5.31
N VAL A 208 19.75 -5.52 -4.37
CA VAL A 208 20.43 -4.23 -4.39
C VAL A 208 21.94 -4.35 -4.30
N THR A 209 22.64 -3.47 -5.01
CA THR A 209 24.09 -3.35 -4.91
C THR A 209 24.51 -2.80 -3.55
N VAL A 210 25.68 -3.22 -3.07
CA VAL A 210 26.31 -2.77 -1.82
C VAL A 210 27.63 -2.05 -2.10
N ALA A 211 27.75 -1.41 -3.26
CA ALA A 211 28.99 -0.79 -3.70
C ALA A 211 29.00 0.76 -3.64
N ASP A 212 27.93 1.37 -3.12
CA ASP A 212 27.81 2.82 -2.90
C ASP A 212 28.96 3.32 -1.99
N ASP A 213 29.63 4.40 -2.39
CA ASP A 213 30.66 5.06 -1.59
C ASP A 213 30.48 6.58 -1.51
N GLY A 214 29.30 7.05 -1.91
CA GLY A 214 28.94 8.46 -1.97
C GLY A 214 28.34 8.99 -0.66
N GLY A 215 28.55 10.28 -0.42
CA GLY A 215 27.88 11.05 0.65
C GLY A 215 27.91 10.37 2.02
N SER A 216 26.74 10.27 2.66
CA SER A 216 26.60 9.66 3.99
C SER A 216 26.95 8.17 4.02
N SER A 217 26.70 7.41 2.95
CA SER A 217 27.05 5.99 2.89
C SER A 217 28.56 5.81 2.86
N GLY A 218 29.24 6.59 2.01
CA GLY A 218 30.71 6.58 1.89
C GLY A 218 31.46 6.98 3.14
N ILE A 219 30.99 8.03 3.85
CA ILE A 219 31.60 8.46 5.11
C ILE A 219 31.52 7.33 6.14
N LEU A 220 30.32 6.74 6.32
CA LEU A 220 30.14 5.63 7.27
C LEU A 220 30.94 4.39 6.89
N ARG A 221 31.08 4.11 5.59
CA ARG A 221 31.91 3.01 5.11
C ARG A 221 33.39 3.19 5.50
N ARG A 222 33.94 4.39 5.30
CA ARG A 222 35.34 4.70 5.65
C ARG A 222 35.60 4.76 7.15
N GLU A 223 34.65 5.31 7.92
CA GLU A 223 34.83 5.52 9.36
C GLU A 223 34.50 4.28 10.21
N LEU A 224 33.51 3.49 9.81
CA LEU A 224 33.01 2.35 10.60
C LEU A 224 33.35 0.99 9.97
N GLY A 225 33.90 0.95 8.75
CA GLY A 225 34.19 -0.30 8.04
C GLY A 225 32.96 -1.14 7.70
N VAL A 226 31.77 -0.51 7.65
CA VAL A 226 30.50 -1.19 7.34
C VAL A 226 30.12 -0.99 5.87
N GLN A 227 29.47 -2.00 5.30
CA GLN A 227 28.91 -1.90 3.95
C GLN A 227 27.89 -0.74 3.84
N PRO A 228 27.80 -0.11 2.66
CA PRO A 228 27.03 1.10 2.48
C PRO A 228 25.52 0.84 2.55
N PRO A 229 24.78 1.52 3.45
CA PRO A 229 23.37 1.24 3.67
C PRO A 229 22.43 2.01 2.73
N GLY A 230 22.92 2.89 1.85
CA GLY A 230 22.12 3.89 1.14
C GLY A 230 20.97 3.32 0.30
N ASP A 231 21.29 2.43 -0.64
CA ASP A 231 20.31 1.85 -1.55
C ASP A 231 19.35 0.87 -0.85
N ILE A 232 19.88 0.11 0.10
CA ILE A 232 19.11 -0.73 1.01
C ILE A 232 18.09 0.13 1.78
N ARG A 233 18.52 1.26 2.36
CA ARG A 233 17.66 2.19 3.11
C ARG A 233 16.50 2.67 2.24
N ASN A 234 16.80 3.08 1.01
CA ASN A 234 15.78 3.58 0.07
C ASN A 234 14.75 2.49 -0.27
N CYS A 235 15.19 1.25 -0.48
CA CYS A 235 14.30 0.13 -0.77
C CYS A 235 13.43 -0.27 0.44
N LEU A 236 14.02 -0.30 1.64
CA LEU A 236 13.28 -0.57 2.89
C LEU A 236 12.18 0.47 3.11
N ALA A 237 12.49 1.76 2.93
CA ALA A 237 11.52 2.83 3.04
C ALA A 237 10.45 2.81 1.93
N ALA A 238 10.79 2.37 0.72
CA ALA A 238 9.84 2.25 -0.37
C ALA A 238 8.79 1.16 -0.10
N LEU A 239 9.24 0.04 0.46
CA LEU A 239 8.42 -1.13 0.76
C LEU A 239 7.77 -1.09 2.16
N SER A 240 8.12 -0.13 3.03
CA SER A 240 7.48 0.01 4.34
C SER A 240 5.97 0.23 4.23
N ASN A 241 5.23 -0.40 5.13
CA ASN A 241 3.77 -0.22 5.28
C ASN A 241 3.41 0.63 6.53
N GLU A 242 4.43 1.08 7.26
CA GLU A 242 4.33 1.72 8.57
C GLU A 242 3.75 3.14 8.57
N GLU A 243 3.44 3.58 9.79
CA GLU A 243 3.01 4.94 10.12
C GLU A 243 3.91 5.99 9.43
N PRO A 244 3.34 7.07 8.85
CA PRO A 244 4.11 8.08 8.12
C PRO A 244 5.30 8.66 8.90
N LEU A 245 5.26 8.65 10.24
CA LEU A 245 6.30 9.19 11.09
C LEU A 245 7.58 8.35 11.07
N LEU A 246 7.50 7.03 11.27
CA LEU A 246 8.70 6.17 11.33
C LEU A 246 9.43 6.13 9.99
N THR A 247 8.68 6.05 8.88
CA THR A 247 9.28 6.11 7.53
C THR A 247 9.93 7.48 7.27
N ARG A 248 9.33 8.58 7.76
CA ARG A 248 9.93 9.93 7.68
C ARG A 248 11.20 10.04 8.51
N LEU A 249 11.21 9.50 9.72
CA LEU A 249 12.40 9.46 10.57
C LEU A 249 13.50 8.66 9.90
N PHE A 250 13.18 7.50 9.33
CA PHE A 250 14.14 6.66 8.63
C PHE A 250 14.79 7.37 7.43
N GLN A 251 14.03 8.21 6.72
CA GLN A 251 14.51 9.02 5.62
C GLN A 251 15.06 10.40 6.03
N TYR A 252 15.04 10.72 7.33
CA TYR A 252 15.53 11.99 7.83
C TYR A 252 17.02 12.15 7.51
N ARG A 253 17.38 13.35 7.05
CA ARG A 253 18.75 13.77 6.81
C ARG A 253 19.04 14.97 7.70
N PHE A 254 20.09 14.87 8.50
CA PHE A 254 20.50 15.95 9.40
C PHE A 254 20.97 17.15 8.57
N SER A 255 20.37 18.32 8.81
CA SER A 255 20.71 19.58 8.12
C SER A 255 21.86 20.34 8.80
N SER A 256 22.09 20.08 10.09
CA SER A 256 23.06 20.78 10.92
C SER A 256 23.59 19.86 12.02
N GLY A 257 24.69 20.27 12.66
CA GLY A 257 25.37 19.52 13.72
C GLY A 257 26.77 19.06 13.29
N THR A 258 27.75 19.30 14.15
CA THR A 258 29.15 18.90 13.92
C THR A 258 29.24 17.38 13.81
N GLY A 259 29.75 16.86 12.70
CA GLY A 259 29.87 15.41 12.42
C GLY A 259 28.56 14.70 12.04
N LEU A 260 27.39 15.31 12.27
CA LEU A 260 26.09 14.74 11.91
C LEU A 260 25.50 15.34 10.63
N ALA A 261 25.83 16.60 10.31
CA ALA A 261 25.30 17.28 9.14
C ALA A 261 25.59 16.47 7.86
N GLY A 262 24.54 16.25 7.06
CA GLY A 262 24.61 15.46 5.83
C GLY A 262 24.36 13.95 6.03
N HIS A 263 24.46 13.40 7.25
CA HIS A 263 24.12 12.00 7.50
C HIS A 263 22.62 11.76 7.41
N SER A 264 22.25 10.55 7.00
CA SER A 264 20.88 10.08 7.08
C SER A 264 20.70 9.24 8.34
N PHE A 265 19.62 9.48 9.10
CA PHE A 265 19.30 8.67 10.27
C PHE A 265 19.18 7.18 9.93
N GLY A 266 18.49 6.83 8.83
CA GLY A 266 18.38 5.44 8.41
C GLY A 266 19.72 4.80 8.03
N ASN A 267 20.67 5.58 7.49
CA ASN A 267 22.02 5.07 7.24
C ASN A 267 22.74 4.78 8.57
N LEU A 268 22.72 5.72 9.52
CA LEU A 268 23.31 5.53 10.84
C LEU A 268 22.71 4.33 11.57
N PHE A 269 21.38 4.20 11.52
CA PHE A 269 20.65 3.08 12.10
C PHE A 269 21.07 1.74 11.50
N LEU A 270 21.12 1.64 10.16
CA LEU A 270 21.54 0.41 9.48
C LEU A 270 23.00 0.07 9.75
N SER A 271 23.89 1.06 9.76
CA SER A 271 25.30 0.89 10.10
C SER A 271 25.47 0.38 11.53
N ALA A 272 24.76 0.97 12.49
CA ALA A 272 24.78 0.53 13.89
C ALA A 272 24.26 -0.90 14.04
N LEU A 273 23.12 -1.23 13.41
CA LEU A 273 22.60 -2.60 13.41
C LEU A 273 23.53 -3.60 12.75
N THR A 274 24.24 -3.21 11.69
CA THR A 274 25.23 -4.06 11.01
C THR A 274 26.40 -4.35 11.95
N SER A 275 26.90 -3.33 12.64
CA SER A 275 27.95 -3.50 13.66
C SER A 275 27.52 -4.42 14.82
N ILE A 276 26.27 -4.28 15.30
CA ILE A 276 25.73 -5.12 16.38
C ILE A 276 25.49 -6.57 15.94
N THR A 277 24.93 -6.77 14.74
CA THR A 277 24.56 -8.12 14.25
C THR A 277 25.70 -8.84 13.53
N GLY A 278 26.80 -8.14 13.24
CA GLY A 278 28.00 -8.67 12.59
C GLY A 278 27.91 -8.80 11.06
N ASN A 279 26.73 -8.73 10.46
CA ASN A 279 26.57 -8.75 9.00
C ASN A 279 25.36 -7.94 8.53
N ILE A 280 25.39 -7.50 7.27
CA ILE A 280 24.36 -6.62 6.72
C ILE A 280 23.02 -7.33 6.50
N ASP A 281 23.01 -8.62 6.13
CA ASP A 281 21.77 -9.35 5.84
C ASP A 281 20.88 -9.49 7.09
N THR A 282 21.50 -9.77 8.25
CA THR A 282 20.79 -9.79 9.53
C THR A 282 20.27 -8.41 9.92
N ALA A 283 21.05 -7.35 9.67
CA ALA A 283 20.63 -5.97 9.92
C ALA A 283 19.45 -5.56 9.03
N ILE A 284 19.46 -5.93 7.75
CA ILE A 284 18.35 -5.71 6.81
C ILE A 284 17.11 -6.47 7.26
N THR A 285 17.27 -7.72 7.68
CA THR A 285 16.15 -8.56 8.16
C THR A 285 15.52 -7.98 9.43
N ALA A 286 16.33 -7.53 10.39
CA ALA A 286 15.84 -6.84 11.59
C ALA A 286 15.12 -5.53 11.24
N SER A 287 15.73 -4.70 10.38
CA SER A 287 15.16 -3.43 9.92
C SER A 287 13.84 -3.63 9.17
N SER A 288 13.74 -4.69 8.37
CA SER A 288 12.53 -5.04 7.63
C SER A 288 11.35 -5.33 8.56
N ARG A 289 11.61 -5.95 9.71
CA ARG A 289 10.60 -6.22 10.75
C ARG A 289 10.16 -4.93 11.45
N ILE A 290 11.11 -4.07 11.80
CA ILE A 290 10.85 -2.78 12.48
C ILE A 290 10.03 -1.85 11.59
N LEU A 291 10.31 -1.84 10.28
CA LEU A 291 9.63 -0.99 9.30
C LEU A 291 8.39 -1.66 8.65
N SER A 292 7.95 -2.82 9.16
CA SER A 292 6.91 -3.68 8.58
C SER A 292 6.90 -3.68 7.05
N VAL A 293 8.05 -4.05 6.48
CA VAL A 293 8.30 -4.04 5.05
C VAL A 293 7.40 -5.06 4.34
N GLN A 294 6.70 -4.63 3.30
CA GLN A 294 5.90 -5.50 2.45
C GLN A 294 6.75 -6.07 1.31
N GLY A 295 7.43 -7.17 1.57
CA GLY A 295 8.35 -7.82 0.63
C GLY A 295 9.68 -8.08 1.31
N GLN A 296 10.75 -8.20 0.53
CA GLN A 296 12.10 -8.41 1.00
C GLN A 296 13.06 -7.48 0.28
N VAL A 297 14.04 -6.97 1.01
CA VAL A 297 15.23 -6.31 0.45
C VAL A 297 16.39 -7.23 0.76
N VAL A 298 17.22 -7.51 -0.24
CA VAL A 298 18.31 -8.48 -0.16
C VAL A 298 19.54 -7.86 -0.85
N PRO A 299 20.71 -7.85 -0.21
CA PRO A 299 21.92 -7.37 -0.86
C PRO A 299 22.33 -8.36 -1.96
N ALA A 300 22.96 -7.89 -3.03
CA ALA A 300 23.46 -8.78 -4.09
C ALA A 300 24.55 -9.73 -3.56
N THR A 301 25.37 -9.24 -2.63
CA THR A 301 26.47 -9.97 -1.99
C THR A 301 26.68 -9.48 -0.56
N ASN A 302 27.28 -10.33 0.29
CA ASN A 302 27.79 -9.93 1.61
C ASN A 302 29.26 -9.50 1.57
N ALA A 303 29.94 -9.59 0.42
CA ALA A 303 31.29 -9.08 0.27
C ALA A 303 31.30 -7.53 0.30
N ASP A 304 32.32 -6.93 0.89
CA ASP A 304 32.51 -5.48 0.79
C ASP A 304 33.08 -5.16 -0.61
N VAL A 305 32.25 -4.56 -1.48
CA VAL A 305 32.58 -4.40 -2.90
C VAL A 305 32.98 -2.97 -3.20
N CYS A 306 34.15 -2.77 -3.82
CA CYS A 306 34.58 -1.51 -4.41
C CYS A 306 34.45 -1.60 -5.94
N LEU A 307 33.78 -0.63 -6.57
CA LEU A 307 33.66 -0.58 -8.02
C LEU A 307 34.86 0.10 -8.66
N TRP A 308 35.18 -0.30 -9.87
CA TRP A 308 36.09 0.42 -10.75
C TRP A 308 35.51 0.48 -12.17
N ALA A 309 35.88 1.50 -12.92
CA ALA A 309 35.53 1.67 -14.33
C ALA A 309 36.76 1.98 -15.17
N GLU A 310 36.86 1.35 -16.34
CA GLU A 310 37.84 1.70 -17.37
C GLU A 310 37.16 2.62 -18.38
N LEU A 311 37.77 3.77 -18.64
CA LEU A 311 37.27 4.80 -19.55
C LEU A 311 37.91 4.68 -20.94
N GLU A 312 37.30 5.29 -21.96
CA GLU A 312 37.81 5.26 -23.35
C GLU A 312 39.20 5.90 -23.50
N ASN A 313 39.56 6.84 -22.62
CA ASN A 313 40.88 7.46 -22.58
C ASN A 313 41.97 6.57 -21.94
N GLY A 314 41.62 5.35 -21.48
CA GLY A 314 42.51 4.41 -20.81
C GLY A 314 42.66 4.63 -19.29
N GLU A 315 42.03 5.64 -18.73
CA GLU A 315 42.01 5.90 -17.28
C GLU A 315 41.15 4.85 -16.56
N VAL A 316 41.62 4.41 -15.39
CA VAL A 316 40.83 3.56 -14.49
C VAL A 316 40.43 4.38 -13.27
N VAL A 317 39.13 4.50 -13.05
CA VAL A 317 38.54 5.26 -11.94
C VAL A 317 37.96 4.29 -10.92
N GLU A 318 38.31 4.47 -9.66
CA GLU A 318 37.80 3.66 -8.55
C GLU A 318 36.75 4.42 -7.72
N GLY A 319 35.74 3.69 -7.28
CA GLY A 319 34.66 4.19 -6.45
C GLY A 319 33.42 4.64 -7.23
N GLU A 320 32.23 4.30 -6.72
CA GLU A 320 30.94 4.60 -7.35
C GLU A 320 30.76 6.09 -7.61
N SER A 321 31.06 6.92 -6.61
CA SER A 321 30.90 8.37 -6.68
C SER A 321 31.89 9.06 -7.62
N SER A 322 33.04 8.44 -7.89
CA SER A 322 34.02 8.88 -8.88
C SER A 322 33.59 8.48 -10.29
N ILE A 323 33.12 7.24 -10.45
CA ILE A 323 32.60 6.71 -11.73
C ILE A 323 31.42 7.55 -12.22
N GLY A 324 30.51 7.95 -11.32
CA GLY A 324 29.39 8.84 -11.65
C GLY A 324 29.80 10.26 -12.08
N ARG A 325 31.10 10.59 -12.07
CA ARG A 325 31.68 11.86 -12.52
C ARG A 325 32.80 11.64 -13.54
N ALA A 326 32.82 10.50 -14.23
CA ALA A 326 33.85 10.19 -15.20
C ALA A 326 33.94 11.28 -16.28
N SER A 327 35.18 11.59 -16.68
CA SER A 327 35.51 12.63 -17.66
C SER A 327 35.40 12.15 -19.12
N SER A 328 35.30 10.84 -19.31
CA SER A 328 35.33 10.14 -20.60
C SER A 328 34.35 8.94 -20.55
N PRO A 329 33.80 8.48 -21.69
CA PRO A 329 32.83 7.38 -21.70
C PRO A 329 33.39 6.10 -21.06
N ILE A 330 32.52 5.39 -20.32
CA ILE A 330 32.87 4.14 -19.65
C ILE A 330 32.85 2.99 -20.67
N VAL A 331 33.95 2.26 -20.77
CA VAL A 331 34.11 1.08 -21.63
C VAL A 331 33.60 -0.17 -20.91
N ARG A 332 34.04 -0.36 -19.67
CA ARG A 332 33.62 -1.49 -18.82
C ARG A 332 33.77 -1.15 -17.35
N ILE A 333 33.05 -1.89 -16.52
CA ILE A 333 33.21 -1.86 -15.07
C ILE A 333 33.65 -3.20 -14.53
N GLY A 334 34.19 -3.18 -13.32
CA GLY A 334 34.39 -4.36 -12.51
C GLY A 334 34.37 -4.02 -11.04
N CYS A 335 34.79 -4.97 -10.22
CA CYS A 335 34.80 -4.76 -8.79
C CYS A 335 35.90 -5.54 -8.07
N TYR A 336 36.24 -5.06 -6.88
CA TYR A 336 37.09 -5.75 -5.92
C TYR A 336 36.28 -6.11 -4.66
N PRO A 337 36.36 -7.34 -4.14
CA PRO A 337 36.98 -8.50 -4.77
C PRO A 337 36.29 -8.87 -6.10
N GLU A 338 37.05 -9.47 -7.02
CA GLU A 338 36.47 -9.97 -8.27
C GLU A 338 35.50 -11.12 -7.99
N LYS A 339 34.44 -11.22 -8.82
CA LYS A 339 33.44 -12.29 -8.75
C LYS A 339 32.87 -12.49 -7.32
N PRO A 340 32.32 -11.44 -6.70
CA PRO A 340 31.78 -11.55 -5.36
C PRO A 340 30.68 -12.62 -5.30
N PRO A 341 30.60 -13.41 -4.20
CA PRO A 341 29.59 -14.45 -4.07
C PRO A 341 28.21 -13.85 -3.87
N ALA A 342 27.18 -14.46 -4.45
CA ALA A 342 25.80 -14.07 -4.19
C ALA A 342 25.37 -14.51 -2.79
N ILE A 343 24.42 -13.78 -2.21
CA ILE A 343 23.71 -14.29 -1.03
C ILE A 343 22.66 -15.33 -1.47
N SER A 344 22.54 -16.44 -0.74
CA SER A 344 21.63 -17.54 -1.10
C SER A 344 20.18 -17.07 -1.28
N ARG A 345 19.71 -16.14 -0.43
CA ARG A 345 18.36 -15.57 -0.52
C ARG A 345 18.08 -14.84 -1.84
N ALA A 346 19.11 -14.24 -2.46
CA ALA A 346 18.97 -13.60 -3.76
C ALA A 346 18.78 -14.65 -4.86
N LEU A 347 19.53 -15.75 -4.80
CA LEU A 347 19.41 -16.87 -5.73
C LEU A 347 18.03 -17.56 -5.61
N ASP A 348 17.61 -17.86 -4.38
CA ASP A 348 16.29 -18.46 -4.10
C ASP A 348 15.15 -17.58 -4.64
N ALA A 349 15.27 -16.25 -4.50
CA ALA A 349 14.29 -15.32 -5.00
C ALA A 349 14.21 -15.34 -6.54
N ILE A 350 15.36 -15.37 -7.22
CA ILE A 350 15.43 -15.43 -8.69
C ILE A 350 14.87 -16.75 -9.22
N GLU A 351 15.16 -17.87 -8.54
CA GLU A 351 14.65 -19.19 -8.91
C GLU A 351 13.12 -19.26 -8.80
N ASN A 352 12.55 -18.70 -7.72
CA ASN A 352 11.11 -18.69 -7.47
C ASN A 352 10.36 -17.52 -8.14
N ALA A 353 11.05 -16.71 -8.96
CA ALA A 353 10.46 -15.54 -9.58
C ALA A 353 9.39 -15.92 -10.63
N GLU A 354 8.28 -15.19 -10.63
CA GLU A 354 7.30 -15.18 -11.72
C GLU A 354 7.54 -14.02 -12.69
N LEU A 355 8.35 -13.03 -12.29
CA LEU A 355 8.75 -11.87 -13.08
C LEU A 355 10.09 -11.34 -12.56
N ILE A 356 11.05 -11.10 -13.45
CA ILE A 356 12.34 -10.46 -13.13
C ILE A 356 12.39 -9.09 -13.81
N LEU A 357 12.69 -8.06 -13.04
CA LEU A 357 12.81 -6.68 -13.48
C LEU A 357 14.26 -6.23 -13.33
N LEU A 358 14.82 -5.66 -14.39
CA LEU A 358 16.16 -5.09 -14.40
C LEU A 358 16.03 -3.57 -14.48
N GLY A 359 16.47 -2.88 -13.43
CA GLY A 359 16.29 -1.44 -13.27
C GLY A 359 14.87 -1.05 -12.84
N PRO A 360 14.51 0.25 -12.93
CA PRO A 360 15.36 1.35 -13.42
C PRO A 360 16.43 1.75 -12.40
N GLY A 361 17.47 2.44 -12.87
CA GLY A 361 18.60 2.88 -12.05
C GLY A 361 19.79 3.24 -12.92
N SER A 362 20.76 3.96 -12.37
CA SER A 362 22.00 4.32 -13.07
C SER A 362 22.67 3.07 -13.62
N LEU A 363 23.12 3.14 -14.88
CA LEU A 363 23.48 1.93 -15.62
C LEU A 363 24.71 1.27 -15.01
N TYR A 364 25.79 2.05 -14.85
CA TYR A 364 27.10 1.55 -14.42
C TYR A 364 27.25 1.49 -12.90
N THR A 365 26.48 2.30 -12.17
CA THR A 365 26.59 2.42 -10.70
C THR A 365 25.46 1.74 -9.93
N SER A 366 24.34 1.38 -10.57
CA SER A 366 23.22 0.69 -9.91
C SER A 366 22.83 -0.64 -10.55
N LEU A 367 22.69 -0.73 -11.87
CA LEU A 367 22.24 -1.97 -12.52
C LEU A 367 23.38 -2.97 -12.72
N LEU A 368 24.41 -2.58 -13.46
CA LEU A 368 25.54 -3.45 -13.79
C LEU A 368 26.29 -4.00 -12.56
N PRO A 369 26.46 -3.26 -11.45
CA PRO A 369 27.09 -3.80 -10.24
C PRO A 369 26.41 -5.05 -9.68
N ASN A 370 25.07 -5.14 -9.78
CA ASN A 370 24.36 -6.36 -9.39
C ASN A 370 24.64 -7.54 -10.33
N LEU A 371 25.02 -7.27 -11.59
CA LEU A 371 25.35 -8.27 -12.61
C LEU A 371 26.83 -8.64 -12.61
N LEU A 372 27.68 -7.96 -11.81
CA LEU A 372 29.06 -8.38 -11.56
C LEU A 372 29.15 -9.61 -10.63
N VAL A 373 28.05 -9.97 -9.97
CA VAL A 373 27.89 -11.19 -9.18
C VAL A 373 27.54 -12.36 -10.13
N PRO A 374 28.47 -13.28 -10.44
CA PRO A 374 28.26 -14.25 -11.52
C PRO A 374 27.09 -15.20 -11.27
N GLU A 375 26.88 -15.59 -10.01
CA GLU A 375 25.79 -16.49 -9.60
C GLU A 375 24.41 -15.87 -9.82
N ILE A 376 24.28 -14.55 -9.63
CA ILE A 376 23.03 -13.82 -9.95
C ILE A 376 22.74 -13.91 -11.45
N VAL A 377 23.75 -13.70 -12.29
CA VAL A 377 23.55 -13.76 -13.75
C VAL A 377 23.20 -15.18 -14.20
N ALA A 378 23.89 -16.19 -13.66
CA ALA A 378 23.59 -17.59 -13.94
C ALA A 378 22.15 -17.96 -13.53
N ALA A 379 21.70 -17.49 -12.37
CA ALA A 379 20.33 -17.69 -11.90
C ALA A 379 19.30 -17.01 -12.82
N ILE A 380 19.56 -15.78 -13.28
CA ILE A 380 18.69 -15.07 -14.23
C ILE A 380 18.61 -15.84 -15.55
N GLN A 381 19.73 -16.36 -16.06
CA GLN A 381 19.76 -17.15 -17.30
C GLN A 381 18.95 -18.44 -17.18
N LYS A 382 19.10 -19.17 -16.07
CA LYS A 382 18.38 -20.42 -15.80
C LYS A 382 16.88 -20.20 -15.56
N SER A 383 16.49 -19.04 -15.01
CA SER A 383 15.10 -18.74 -14.69
C SER A 383 14.20 -18.75 -15.93
N LYS A 384 13.01 -19.35 -15.81
CA LYS A 384 11.97 -19.34 -16.85
C LYS A 384 11.08 -18.10 -16.78
N ALA A 385 11.24 -17.27 -15.75
CA ALA A 385 10.46 -16.06 -15.58
C ALA A 385 10.68 -15.09 -16.75
N PRO A 386 9.65 -14.36 -17.20
CA PRO A 386 9.86 -13.23 -18.09
C PRO A 386 10.81 -12.21 -17.46
N LYS A 387 11.79 -11.74 -18.24
CA LYS A 387 12.76 -10.72 -17.84
C LYS A 387 12.47 -9.42 -18.59
N LEU A 388 12.22 -8.35 -17.84
CA LEU A 388 11.89 -7.02 -18.36
C LEU A 388 12.98 -6.03 -17.96
N TYR A 389 13.69 -5.47 -18.95
CA TYR A 389 14.58 -4.34 -18.72
C TYR A 389 13.79 -3.03 -18.74
N ILE A 390 13.95 -2.20 -17.71
CA ILE A 390 13.31 -0.88 -17.60
C ILE A 390 14.37 0.17 -17.84
N CYS A 391 14.29 0.82 -19.01
CA CYS A 391 15.27 1.82 -19.41
C CYS A 391 15.09 3.14 -18.65
N ASN A 392 16.19 3.88 -18.49
CA ASN A 392 16.17 5.18 -17.85
C ASN A 392 15.42 6.23 -18.71
N LEU A 393 14.84 7.24 -18.05
CA LEU A 393 14.12 8.31 -18.75
C LEU A 393 15.09 9.28 -19.46
N MET A 394 16.23 9.53 -18.81
CA MET A 394 17.24 10.50 -19.21
C MET A 394 18.61 9.83 -19.21
N THR A 395 19.52 10.29 -20.06
CA THR A 395 20.95 10.03 -19.90
C THR A 395 21.44 10.66 -18.61
N GLN A 396 22.55 10.14 -18.10
CA GLN A 396 23.22 10.62 -16.91
C GLN A 396 24.63 11.08 -17.29
N PRO A 397 24.98 12.34 -17.02
CA PRO A 397 26.30 12.89 -17.28
C PRO A 397 27.41 12.06 -16.61
N GLY A 398 28.47 11.75 -17.36
CA GLY A 398 29.60 10.94 -16.93
C GLY A 398 29.35 9.42 -16.98
N GLU A 399 28.09 8.97 -17.13
CA GLU A 399 27.78 7.53 -17.21
C GLU A 399 27.25 7.13 -18.58
N THR A 400 26.23 7.83 -19.09
CA THR A 400 25.44 7.37 -20.25
C THR A 400 25.23 8.48 -21.28
N ASP A 401 26.20 9.38 -21.39
CA ASP A 401 26.20 10.47 -22.35
C ASP A 401 25.96 9.97 -23.78
N GLY A 402 24.97 10.55 -24.46
CA GLY A 402 24.61 10.19 -25.83
C GLY A 402 24.01 8.79 -26.02
N LEU A 403 23.83 7.99 -24.96
CA LEU A 403 23.29 6.64 -25.10
C LEU A 403 21.77 6.67 -25.33
N ASP A 404 21.36 6.10 -26.46
CA ASP A 404 19.98 5.72 -26.72
C ASP A 404 19.63 4.38 -26.03
N VAL A 405 18.39 3.91 -26.18
CA VAL A 405 17.97 2.61 -25.59
C VAL A 405 18.85 1.48 -26.11
N ALA A 406 19.22 1.49 -27.40
CA ALA A 406 20.09 0.48 -27.97
C ALA A 406 21.52 0.56 -27.39
N GLY A 407 22.02 1.75 -27.07
CA GLY A 407 23.29 1.98 -26.40
C GLY A 407 23.32 1.41 -25.00
N HIS A 408 22.26 1.61 -24.21
CA HIS A 408 22.12 0.99 -22.89
C HIS A 408 22.17 -0.54 -22.97
N ILE A 409 21.46 -1.12 -23.95
CA ILE A 409 21.45 -2.58 -24.15
C ILE A 409 22.84 -3.07 -24.55
N ARG A 410 23.52 -2.38 -25.49
CA ARG A 410 24.88 -2.74 -25.90
C ARG A 410 25.86 -2.70 -24.73
N ALA A 411 25.76 -1.70 -23.86
CA ALA A 411 26.58 -1.61 -22.65
C ALA A 411 26.32 -2.80 -21.70
N ILE A 412 25.06 -3.21 -21.52
CA ILE A 412 24.74 -4.41 -20.72
C ILE A 412 25.29 -5.68 -21.39
N GLU A 413 25.05 -5.88 -22.68
CA GLU A 413 25.55 -7.04 -23.42
C GLU A 413 27.09 -7.09 -23.42
N ALA A 414 27.77 -5.96 -23.60
CA ALA A 414 29.24 -5.86 -23.58
C ALA A 414 29.81 -6.18 -22.19
N GLN A 415 29.19 -5.66 -21.13
CA GLN A 415 29.60 -5.98 -19.76
C GLN A 415 29.37 -7.46 -19.42
N LEU A 416 28.29 -8.07 -19.91
CA LEU A 416 28.08 -9.51 -19.74
C LEU A 416 29.09 -10.33 -20.55
N ALA A 417 29.39 -9.90 -21.78
CA ALA A 417 30.38 -10.56 -22.63
C ALA A 417 31.78 -10.52 -22.01
N SER A 418 32.16 -9.43 -21.32
CA SER A 418 33.45 -9.33 -20.61
C SER A 418 33.56 -10.32 -19.44
N LEU A 419 32.43 -10.78 -18.91
CA LEU A 419 32.35 -11.85 -17.91
C LEU A 419 32.25 -13.26 -18.53
N GLY A 420 32.39 -13.39 -19.86
CA GLY A 420 32.29 -14.64 -20.60
C GLY A 420 30.85 -15.06 -20.92
N ILE A 421 29.88 -14.16 -20.79
CA ILE A 421 28.46 -14.46 -20.93
C ILE A 421 27.97 -13.98 -22.30
N THR A 422 27.72 -14.93 -23.20
CA THR A 422 27.31 -14.64 -24.59
C THR A 422 25.80 -14.66 -24.81
N ASN A 423 25.05 -15.32 -23.93
CA ASN A 423 23.59 -15.44 -24.04
C ASN A 423 22.88 -14.22 -23.44
N ARG A 424 21.88 -13.69 -24.17
CA ARG A 424 21.02 -12.60 -23.70
C ARG A 424 20.26 -13.00 -22.43
N ILE A 425 20.21 -12.08 -21.46
CA ILE A 425 19.49 -12.27 -20.20
C ILE A 425 18.07 -11.69 -20.21
N PHE A 426 17.72 -10.84 -21.18
CA PHE A 426 16.37 -10.30 -21.40
C PHE A 426 16.09 -10.04 -22.89
N ASN A 427 14.81 -10.05 -23.26
CA ASN A 427 14.34 -9.68 -24.62
C ASN A 427 13.25 -8.61 -24.61
N GLU A 428 12.66 -8.35 -23.44
CA GLU A 428 11.52 -7.46 -23.29
C GLU A 428 12.02 -6.16 -22.64
N ILE A 429 11.68 -5.01 -23.23
CA ILE A 429 12.19 -3.69 -22.82
C ILE A 429 11.02 -2.76 -22.58
N LEU A 430 10.97 -2.12 -21.42
CA LEU A 430 10.04 -1.05 -21.09
C LEU A 430 10.76 0.30 -21.21
N VAL A 431 10.20 1.19 -22.02
CA VAL A 431 10.75 2.52 -22.31
C VAL A 431 9.69 3.59 -22.15
N GLN A 432 10.15 4.81 -21.86
CA GLN A 432 9.33 6.00 -21.79
C GLN A 432 8.85 6.41 -23.19
N GLU A 433 7.58 6.78 -23.31
CA GLU A 433 7.05 7.48 -24.49
C GLU A 433 7.76 8.82 -24.69
N ALA A 434 7.85 9.27 -25.95
CA ALA A 434 8.53 10.52 -26.29
C ALA A 434 8.09 11.68 -25.39
N LEU A 435 9.07 12.30 -24.73
CA LEU A 435 8.82 13.42 -23.82
C LEU A 435 8.62 14.71 -24.62
N ALA A 436 7.49 15.38 -24.37
CA ALA A 436 7.22 16.68 -24.97
C ALA A 436 8.22 17.73 -24.46
N PRO A 437 8.69 18.67 -25.32
CA PRO A 437 9.56 19.76 -24.89
C PRO A 437 8.99 20.50 -23.68
N SER A 438 9.81 20.74 -22.68
CA SER A 438 9.42 21.47 -21.47
C SER A 438 10.61 22.21 -20.86
N PRO A 439 10.38 23.27 -20.05
CA PRO A 439 11.45 23.94 -19.32
C PRO A 439 12.27 22.99 -18.44
N LEU A 440 11.63 21.94 -17.92
CA LEU A 440 12.31 20.94 -17.12
C LEU A 440 13.28 20.11 -17.97
N ILE A 441 12.90 19.68 -19.17
CA ILE A 441 13.83 18.97 -20.07
C ILE A 441 15.01 19.87 -20.43
N GLU A 442 14.76 21.15 -20.70
CA GLU A 442 15.84 22.10 -21.00
C GLU A 442 16.78 22.32 -19.81
N TYR A 443 16.24 22.33 -18.59
CA TYR A 443 17.04 22.34 -17.37
C TYR A 443 17.95 21.10 -17.28
N TYR A 444 17.48 19.91 -17.65
CA TYR A 444 18.34 18.72 -17.68
C TYR A 444 19.39 18.80 -18.81
N ARG A 445 19.01 19.29 -20.00
CA ARG A 445 19.96 19.47 -21.12
C ARG A 445 21.10 20.41 -20.79
N SER A 446 20.80 21.53 -20.13
CA SER A 446 21.85 22.48 -19.69
C SER A 446 22.84 21.89 -18.67
N ARG A 447 22.55 20.69 -18.13
CA ARG A 447 23.43 19.92 -17.25
C ARG A 447 23.99 18.65 -17.92
N GLY A 448 23.88 18.52 -19.24
CA GLY A 448 24.38 17.38 -20.01
C GLY A 448 23.47 16.14 -20.01
N ALA A 449 22.24 16.24 -19.49
CA ALA A 449 21.30 15.12 -19.44
C ALA A 449 20.19 15.28 -20.48
N GLU A 450 19.99 14.27 -21.33
CA GLU A 450 19.01 14.29 -22.42
C GLU A 450 17.99 13.15 -22.32
N PRO A 451 16.76 13.30 -22.84
CA PRO A 451 15.82 12.18 -22.92
C PRO A 451 16.39 11.02 -23.72
N VAL A 452 16.32 9.79 -23.16
CA VAL A 452 16.82 8.59 -23.84
C VAL A 452 15.93 8.29 -25.05
N LYS A 453 16.51 8.34 -26.24
CA LYS A 453 15.79 8.08 -27.51
C LYS A 453 15.60 6.58 -27.72
N CYS A 454 14.48 6.21 -28.34
CA CYS A 454 14.16 4.81 -28.64
C CYS A 454 13.78 4.63 -30.12
N ASP A 455 14.65 3.99 -30.89
CA ASP A 455 14.29 3.45 -32.20
C ASP A 455 13.70 2.04 -32.03
N ARG A 456 12.37 1.99 -31.98
CA ARG A 456 11.62 0.76 -31.81
C ARG A 456 11.82 -0.23 -32.97
N ASN A 457 11.96 0.24 -34.21
CA ASN A 457 12.04 -0.63 -35.37
C ASN A 457 13.40 -1.34 -35.43
N SER A 458 14.48 -0.60 -35.15
CA SER A 458 15.84 -1.15 -35.04
C SER A 458 15.97 -2.20 -33.92
N LEU A 459 15.29 -2.00 -32.78
CA LEU A 459 15.28 -2.98 -31.70
C LEU A 459 14.48 -4.25 -32.06
N LEU A 460 13.34 -4.08 -32.73
CA LEU A 460 12.51 -5.20 -33.20
C LEU A 460 13.27 -6.10 -34.19
N SER A 461 14.02 -5.52 -35.13
CA SER A 461 14.81 -6.29 -36.10
C SER A 461 15.94 -7.09 -35.43
N LYS A 462 16.44 -6.64 -34.27
CA LYS A 462 17.43 -7.35 -33.44
C LYS A 462 16.80 -8.40 -32.51
N GLY A 463 15.49 -8.62 -32.58
CA GLY A 463 14.76 -9.60 -31.78
C GLY A 463 14.29 -9.10 -30.42
N TYR A 464 14.39 -7.80 -30.14
CA TYR A 464 13.87 -7.20 -28.91
C TYR A 464 12.41 -6.80 -29.03
N ARG A 465 11.66 -6.93 -27.94
CA ARG A 465 10.27 -6.47 -27.84
C ARG A 465 10.18 -5.23 -26.97
N VAL A 466 9.80 -4.12 -27.59
CA VAL A 466 9.74 -2.80 -26.94
C VAL A 466 8.31 -2.45 -26.56
N TYR A 467 8.11 -2.14 -25.28
CA TYR A 467 6.88 -1.60 -24.71
C TYR A 467 7.11 -0.12 -24.39
N GLN A 468 6.35 0.74 -25.05
CA GLN A 468 6.29 2.16 -24.74
C GLN A 468 5.11 2.43 -23.82
N ALA A 469 5.34 3.23 -22.78
CA ALA A 469 4.30 3.76 -21.92
C ALA A 469 4.71 5.13 -21.37
N SER A 470 3.73 5.94 -20.96
CA SER A 470 4.01 7.12 -20.13
C SER A 470 4.38 6.67 -18.71
N LEU A 471 5.68 6.64 -18.40
CA LEU A 471 6.25 6.20 -17.15
C LEU A 471 6.51 7.34 -16.16
N GLN A 472 6.71 8.59 -16.62
CA GLN A 472 6.85 9.77 -15.77
C GLN A 472 5.52 10.24 -15.13
N GLY A 473 4.39 9.65 -15.55
CA GLY A 473 3.06 10.05 -15.12
C GLY A 473 2.58 11.37 -15.74
N SER A 474 1.33 11.74 -15.44
CA SER A 474 0.70 12.96 -15.96
C SER A 474 0.85 14.18 -15.06
N LYS A 475 1.35 14.01 -13.83
CA LYS A 475 1.49 15.10 -12.86
C LYS A 475 2.88 15.72 -13.00
N ALA A 476 2.93 17.04 -13.10
CA ALA A 476 4.19 17.77 -13.06
C ALA A 476 4.89 17.55 -11.70
N THR A 477 6.14 17.11 -11.77
CA THR A 477 7.04 16.95 -10.61
C THR A 477 8.23 17.88 -10.75
N PRO A 478 8.88 18.28 -9.63
CA PRO A 478 10.03 19.18 -9.67
C PRO A 478 11.27 18.55 -10.32
N THR A 479 11.27 17.23 -10.54
CA THR A 479 12.35 16.48 -11.18
C THR A 479 11.77 15.44 -12.14
N LEU A 480 12.52 15.06 -13.17
CA LEU A 480 12.15 13.97 -14.07
C LEU A 480 12.48 12.64 -13.41
N ARG A 481 11.43 11.89 -13.06
CA ARG A 481 11.54 10.56 -12.44
C ARG A 481 10.41 9.69 -12.93
N HIS A 482 10.60 8.39 -12.83
CA HIS A 482 9.53 7.43 -13.00
C HIS A 482 8.45 7.68 -11.93
N ASP A 483 7.19 7.86 -12.34
CA ASP A 483 6.06 7.89 -11.42
C ASP A 483 5.78 6.46 -10.93
N PRO A 484 5.81 6.20 -9.62
CA PRO A 484 5.60 4.87 -9.05
C PRO A 484 4.34 4.16 -9.57
N ARG A 485 3.23 4.90 -9.73
CA ARG A 485 1.95 4.32 -10.16
C ARG A 485 1.98 3.97 -11.64
N SER A 486 2.46 4.88 -12.48
CA SER A 486 2.50 4.71 -13.93
C SER A 486 3.47 3.61 -14.32
N LEU A 487 4.66 3.59 -13.71
CA LEU A 487 5.66 2.55 -13.93
C LEU A 487 5.15 1.16 -13.51
N SER A 488 4.64 1.01 -12.29
CA SER A 488 4.11 -0.28 -11.83
C SER A 488 2.90 -0.75 -12.65
N LEU A 489 2.04 0.16 -13.11
CA LEU A 489 0.94 -0.18 -14.01
C LEU A 489 1.45 -0.72 -15.36
N ALA A 490 2.48 -0.10 -15.95
CA ALA A 490 3.07 -0.56 -17.20
C ALA A 490 3.71 -1.95 -17.04
N VAL A 491 4.47 -2.17 -15.96
CA VAL A 491 5.04 -3.48 -15.61
C VAL A 491 3.96 -4.53 -15.45
N MET A 492 2.88 -4.23 -14.72
CA MET A 492 1.79 -5.20 -14.51
C MET A 492 0.96 -5.44 -15.79
N ARG A 493 0.86 -4.48 -16.70
CA ARG A 493 0.28 -4.68 -18.03
C ARG A 493 1.12 -5.63 -18.87
N PHE A 494 2.44 -5.46 -18.86
CA PHE A 494 3.38 -6.40 -19.49
C PHE A 494 3.19 -7.81 -18.93
N TYR A 495 3.26 -7.97 -17.60
CA TYR A 495 3.15 -9.28 -16.97
C TYR A 495 1.83 -10.00 -17.29
N ARG A 496 0.69 -9.28 -17.23
CA ARG A 496 -0.62 -9.86 -17.61
C ARG A 496 -0.69 -10.24 -19.08
N LYS A 497 -0.06 -9.48 -19.97
CA LYS A 497 0.00 -9.80 -21.41
C LYS A 497 0.84 -11.06 -21.65
N TYR A 498 1.95 -11.21 -20.94
CA TYR A 498 2.81 -12.39 -21.00
C TYR A 498 2.05 -13.64 -20.54
N LYS A 499 1.38 -13.59 -19.38
CA LYS A 499 0.59 -14.71 -18.82
C LYS A 499 -0.65 -15.09 -19.64
N ARG A 500 -1.07 -14.26 -20.60
CA ARG A 500 -2.18 -14.60 -21.51
C ARG A 500 -1.71 -15.30 -22.78
N LYS A 501 -0.42 -15.18 -23.11
CA LYS A 501 0.19 -15.73 -24.33
C LYS A 501 0.86 -17.09 -24.11
N ASN A 502 1.30 -17.34 -22.88
CA ASN A 502 1.86 -18.60 -22.39
C ASN A 502 1.04 -19.04 -21.19
#